data_AF-A0A483A2K7-F1
#
_entry.id   AF-A0A483A2K7-F1
#
_cell.length_a   1.000
_cell.length_b   1.000
_cell.length_c   1.000
_cell.angle_alpha   90.00
_cell.angle_beta   90.00
_cell.angle_gamma   90.00
#
_symmetry.space_group_name_H-M   'P 1'
#
loop_
_entity.id
_entity.type
_entity.pdbx_description
1 polymer ?
#
loop_
_entity_poly.entity_id
_entity_poly.type
_entity_poly.pdbx_seq_one_letter_code
_entity_poly.pdbx_strand_id
1 'polypeptide(L)' 'MYTSVLTLCLALALSNNHLFSQLALLALTIILILKSNLEEKLLTQRFSDYPTYKKKTGRFIPFL' A
#
# COMPACT_ATOMS: atom_id res chain seq x y z
N MET A 1 2.07 -7.67 -0.10
CA MET A 1 1.06 -7.78 0.97
C MET A 1 0.04 -6.65 0.92
N TYR A 2 0.45 -5.38 0.83
CA TYR A 2 -0.50 -4.26 0.83
C TYR A 2 -1.46 -4.24 -0.35
N THR A 3 -1.00 -4.65 -1.54
CA THR A 3 -1.82 -4.76 -2.75
C THR A 3 -3.00 -5.71 -2.55
N SER A 4 -2.77 -6.91 -2.01
CA SER A 4 -3.84 -7.88 -1.78
C SER A 4 -4.85 -7.41 -0.75
N VAL A 5 -4.41 -6.69 0.29
CA VAL A 5 -5.31 -6.07 1.28
C VAL A 5 -6.15 -4.97 0.64
N LEU A 6 -5.54 -4.09 -0.17
CA LEU A 6 -6.27 -3.04 -0.89
C LEU A 6 -7.27 -3.64 -1.88
N THR A 7 -6.90 -4.65 -2.65
CA THR A 7 -7.80 -5.30 -3.62
C THR A 7 -8.98 -5.98 -2.93
N LEU A 8 -8.73 -6.67 -1.80
CA LEU A 8 -9.80 -7.29 -1.00
C LEU A 8 -10.75 -6.23 -0.43
N CYS A 9 -10.22 -5.20 0.23
CA CYS A 9 -11.04 -4.14 0.80
C CYS A 9 -11.78 -3.33 -0.27
N LEU A 10 -11.19 -3.16 -1.45
CA LEU A 10 -11.86 -2.57 -2.60
C LEU A 10 -13.04 -3.42 -3.05
N ALA A 11 -12.86 -4.74 -3.18
CA ALA A 11 -13.96 -5.65 -3.53
C ALA A 11 -15.09 -5.60 -2.49
N LEU A 12 -14.76 -5.56 -1.19
CA LEU A 12 -15.74 -5.43 -0.11
C LEU A 12 -16.48 -4.09 -0.14
N ALA A 13 -15.76 -2.99 -0.37
CA ALA A 13 -16.35 -1.65 -0.45
C ALA A 13 -17.20 -1.44 -1.71
N LEU A 14 -16.89 -2.13 -2.80
CA LEU A 14 -17.72 -2.12 -4.02
C LEU A 14 -18.94 -3.06 -3.90
N SER A 15 -18.82 -4.13 -3.11
CA SER A 15 -19.93 -5.05 -2.85
C SER A 15 -21.04 -4.44 -1.99
N ASN A 16 -20.80 -3.32 -1.31
CA ASN A 16 -21.78 -2.67 -0.46
C ASN A 16 -21.71 -1.14 -0.60
N ASN A 17 -22.80 -0.50 -1.03
CA ASN A 17 -22.86 0.93 -1.34
C ASN A 17 -22.96 1.84 -0.08
N HIS A 18 -22.43 1.40 1.06
CA HIS A 18 -22.39 2.23 2.26
C HIS A 18 -21.25 3.24 2.20
N LEU A 19 -21.58 4.52 2.40
CA LEU A 19 -20.63 5.64 2.46
C LEU A 19 -19.50 5.38 3.48
N PHE A 20 -19.82 4.76 4.62
CA PHE A 20 -18.85 4.39 5.63
C PHE A 20 -17.79 3.40 5.12
N SER A 21 -18.18 2.45 4.28
CA SER A 21 -17.23 1.48 3.70
C SER A 21 -16.28 2.15 2.71
N GLN A 22 -16.77 3.12 1.94
CA GLN A 22 -15.94 3.92 1.02
C GLN A 22 -14.97 4.82 1.78
N LEU A 23 -15.42 5.47 2.86
CA LEU A 23 -14.56 6.28 3.73
C LEU A 23 -13.50 5.42 4.43
N ALA A 24 -13.87 4.23 4.91
CA ALA A 24 -12.93 3.30 5.51
C ALA A 24 -11.86 2.84 4.51
N LEU A 25 -12.23 2.56 3.25
CA LEU A 25 -11.27 2.24 2.19
C LEU A 25 -10.32 3.40 1.90
N LEU A 26 -10.82 4.64 1.85
CA LEU A 26 -10.00 5.83 1.66
C LEU A 26 -8.99 6.01 2.80
N ALA A 27 -9.46 5.92 4.05
CA ALA A 27 -8.61 6.01 5.24
C ALA A 27 -7.54 4.90 5.24
N LEU A 28 -7.94 3.66 4.94
CA LEU A 28 -7.01 2.52 4.84
C LEU A 28 -5.94 2.77 3.78
N THR A 29 -6.32 3.30 2.62
CA THR A 29 -5.40 3.61 1.53
C THR A 29 -4.34 4.62 1.98
N ILE A 30 -4.75 5.71 2.64
CA ILE A 30 -3.85 6.73 3.18
C ILE A 30 -2.90 6.12 4.22
N ILE A 31 -3.43 5.33 5.16
CA ILE A 31 -2.64 4.67 6.21
C ILE A 31 -1.57 3.76 5.60
N LEU A 32 -1.92 2.96 4.59
CA LEU A 32 -0.98 2.06 3.93
C LEU A 32 0.10 2.82 3.15
N ILE A 33 -0.25 3.95 2.50
CA ILE A 33 0.73 4.82 1.87
C ILE A 33 1.70 5.39 2.92
N LEU A 34 1.21 5.92 4.04
CA LEU A 34 2.09 6.46 5.08
C LEU A 34 3.00 5.37 5.67
N LYS A 35 2.44 4.20 6.02
CA LYS A 35 3.19 3.08 6.58
C LYS A 35 4.26 2.56 5.63
N SER A 36 3.92 2.38 4.36
CA SER A 36 4.87 1.88 3.37
C SER A 36 6.00 2.89 3.08
N ASN A 37 5.76 4.20 3.18
CA ASN A 37 6.84 5.20 3.09
C ASN A 37 7.83 5.08 4.25
N LEU A 38 7.32 4.87 5.45
CA LEU A 38 8.16 4.69 6.64
C LEU A 38 8.99 3.40 6.53
N GLU A 39 8.37 2.30 6.11
CA GLU A 39 9.08 1.03 5.92
C GLU A 39 10.18 1.15 4.88
N GLU A 40 9.91 1.77 3.74
CA GLU A 40 10.90 2.05 2.69
C GLU A 40 12.09 2.86 3.21
N LYS A 41 11.83 3.87 4.04
CA LYS A 41 12.87 4.70 4.67
C LYS A 41 13.71 3.87 5.63
N LEU A 42 13.08 3.07 6.49
CA LEU A 42 13.76 2.22 7.47
C LEU A 42 14.56 1.11 6.78
N LEU A 43 14.03 0.51 5.71
CA LEU A 43 14.71 -0.52 4.93
C LEU A 43 15.93 0.05 4.21
N THR A 44 15.84 1.26 3.67
CA THR A 44 16.98 1.96 3.07
C THR A 44 18.08 2.28 4.09
N GLN A 45 17.70 2.58 5.35
CA GLN A 45 18.66 2.81 6.43
C GLN A 45 19.32 1.50 6.91
N ARG A 46 18.57 0.39 6.90
CA ARG A 46 19.03 -0.90 7.41
C ARG A 46 19.86 -1.70 6.40
N PHE A 47 19.54 -1.58 5.12
CA PHE A 47 20.11 -2.39 4.05
C PHE A 47 20.71 -1.50 2.96
N SER A 48 22.03 -1.56 2.80
CA SER A 48 22.79 -0.77 1.82
C SER A 48 22.36 -1.02 0.37
N ASP A 49 21.93 -2.24 0.05
CA ASP A 49 21.56 -2.65 -1.31
C ASP A 49 20.06 -2.43 -1.62
N TYR A 50 19.28 -2.02 -0.62
CA TYR A 50 17.84 -1.80 -0.77
C TYR A 50 17.47 -0.73 -1.82
N PRO A 51 18.22 0.36 -2.00
CA PRO A 51 17.98 1.30 -3.11
C PRO A 51 18.00 0.62 -4.49
N THR A 52 18.85 -0.38 -4.69
CA THR A 52 18.95 -1.15 -5.95
C THR A 52 17.73 -2.07 -6.12
N TYR A 53 17.26 -2.68 -5.03
CA TYR A 53 16.02 -3.47 -5.03
C TYR A 53 14.79 -2.61 -5.34
N LYS A 54 14.65 -1.46 -4.68
CA LYS A 54 13.56 -0.50 -4.87
C LYS A 54 13.40 -0.04 -6.33
N LYS A 55 14.50 0.12 -7.07
CA LYS A 55 14.46 0.49 -8.50
C LYS A 55 13.86 -0.60 -9.39
N LYS A 56 13.91 -1.86 -8.97
CA LYS A 56 13.41 -3.00 -9.74
C LYS A 56 11.98 -3.41 -9.37
N THR A 57 11.48 -3.00 -8.20
CA THR A 57 10.18 -3.44 -7.68
C THR A 57 9.24 -2.27 -7.40
N GLY A 58 8.03 -2.33 -7.96
CA GLY A 58 6.95 -1.38 -7.63
C GLY A 58 6.43 -1.58 -6.21
N ARG A 59 5.91 -0.51 -5.62
CA ARG A 59 5.55 -0.46 -4.19
C ARG A 59 4.18 -1.06 -3.88
N PHE A 60 3.18 -0.76 -4.71
CA PHE A 60 1.83 -1.32 -4.60
C PHE A 60 1.42 -2.04 -5.88
N ILE A 61 1.76 -1.51 -7.05
CA ILE A 61 1.52 -2.16 -8.33
C ILE A 61 2.90 -2.28 -8.98
N PRO A 62 3.35 -3.47 -9.39
CA PRO A 62 4.58 -3.59 -10.14
C PRO A 62 4.40 -2.80 -11.45
N PHE A 63 5.39 -1.97 -11.82
CA PHE A 63 5.42 -1.16 -13.05
C PHE A 63 4.52 0.09 -13.09
N LEU A 64 3.92 0.49 -11.96
CA LEU A 64 3.22 1.78 -11.78
C LEU A 64 3.95 2.63 -10.73
#